data_AF-A0AAE9D0A3-F1
#
_entry.id   AF-A0AAE9D0A3-F1
#
_cell.length_a   1.000
_cell.length_b   1.000
_cell.length_c   1.000
_cell.angle_alpha   90.00
_cell.angle_beta   90.00
_cell.angle_gamma   90.00
#
_symmetry.space_group_name_H-M   'P 1'
#
loop_
_entity.id
_entity.type
_entity.pdbx_description
1 polymer ?
#
loop_
_entity_poly.entity_id
_entity_poly.type
_entity_poly.pdbx_seq_one_letter_code
_entity_poly.pdbx_strand_id
1 'polypeptide(L)'
;MTTIQEMRKLVEAKVQTMIRPNPKPKEQNGTVETKKEEEEKFESTYKQMENPLITPSSFGKRPIYSKVDINCDKWLMTLDEESRLKIDNPPSLADGLSKELEAEIRYLGCELIQQGAILLKLPQTAAATGQILFQRYFYQKSFVRYRFEHAVQACLLLASKIEEEPRRPRDVYNVFHRLEELHRLQQSGHEINKRLEANRGSSIPQCYG
;
A
#
# COMPACT_ATOMS: atom_id res chain seq x y z
N MET A 1 -13.22 24.55 -4.87
CA MET A 1 -12.88 23.25 -4.25
C MET A 1 -13.63 22.19 -5.04
N THR A 2 -12.95 21.16 -5.55
CA THR A 2 -13.60 20.01 -6.20
C THR A 2 -14.49 19.30 -5.18
N THR A 3 -15.70 18.93 -5.60
CA THR A 3 -16.64 18.19 -4.75
C THR A 3 -16.17 16.76 -4.54
N ILE A 4 -16.55 16.13 -3.42
CA ILE A 4 -16.18 14.73 -3.11
C ILE A 4 -16.64 13.77 -4.23
N GLN A 5 -17.79 14.07 -4.85
CA GLN A 5 -18.33 13.31 -5.97
C GLN A 5 -17.46 13.41 -7.24
N GLU A 6 -16.89 14.58 -7.53
CA GLU A 6 -15.94 14.74 -8.65
C GLU A 6 -14.64 13.99 -8.40
N MET A 7 -14.12 14.05 -7.16
CA MET A 7 -12.92 13.30 -6.77
C MET A 7 -13.13 11.79 -6.88
N ARG A 8 -14.30 11.30 -6.48
CA ARG A 8 -14.69 9.90 -6.63
C ARG A 8 -14.70 9.48 -8.10
N LYS A 9 -15.41 10.21 -8.97
CA LYS A 9 -15.46 9.91 -10.41
C LYS A 9 -14.07 9.88 -11.04
N LEU A 10 -13.20 10.79 -10.63
CA LEU A 10 -11.82 10.83 -11.09
C LEU A 10 -11.03 9.60 -10.64
N VAL A 11 -11.17 9.17 -9.39
CA VAL A 11 -10.53 7.95 -8.87
C VAL A 11 -11.04 6.72 -9.60
N GLU A 12 -12.36 6.55 -9.73
CA GLU A 12 -12.98 5.44 -10.45
C GLU A 12 -12.50 5.37 -11.91
N ALA A 13 -12.56 6.48 -12.64
CA ALA A 13 -12.09 6.53 -14.02
C ALA A 13 -10.59 6.19 -14.13
N LYS A 14 -9.76 6.72 -13.22
CA LYS A 14 -8.31 6.47 -13.28
C LYS A 14 -8.00 5.01 -12.93
N VAL A 15 -8.65 4.45 -11.92
CA VAL A 15 -8.48 3.05 -11.50
C VAL A 15 -8.93 2.10 -12.61
N GLN A 16 -10.03 2.39 -13.31
CA GLN A 16 -10.48 1.60 -14.45
C GLN A 16 -9.44 1.54 -15.58
N THR A 17 -8.65 2.61 -15.79
CA THR A 17 -7.54 2.56 -16.75
C THR A 17 -6.38 1.71 -16.23
N MET A 18 -6.12 1.74 -14.91
CA MET A 18 -4.99 1.03 -14.31
C MET A 18 -5.22 -0.47 -14.11
N ILE A 19 -6.45 -0.88 -13.88
CA ILE A 19 -6.81 -2.29 -13.71
C ILE A 19 -6.71 -3.01 -15.05
N ARG A 20 -5.82 -4.01 -15.10
CA ARG A 20 -5.86 -5.03 -16.16
C ARG A 20 -7.05 -5.96 -15.87
N PRO A 21 -7.88 -6.31 -16.86
CA PRO A 21 -8.88 -7.34 -16.65
C PRO A 21 -8.16 -8.65 -16.32
N ASN A 22 -8.36 -9.15 -15.11
CA ASN A 22 -7.81 -10.44 -14.71
C ASN A 22 -8.54 -11.54 -15.52
N PRO A 23 -7.85 -12.41 -16.28
CA PRO A 23 -8.49 -13.60 -16.81
C PRO A 23 -9.01 -14.43 -15.63
N LYS A 24 -10.32 -14.72 -15.62
CA LYS A 24 -10.95 -15.51 -14.55
C LYS A 24 -10.12 -16.76 -14.28
N PRO A 25 -9.76 -17.07 -13.02
CA PRO A 25 -9.15 -18.34 -12.68
C PRO A 25 -10.12 -19.46 -13.11
N LYS A 26 -9.60 -20.49 -13.80
CA LYS A 26 -10.36 -21.71 -14.07
C LYS A 26 -10.76 -22.32 -12.72
N GLU A 27 -12.05 -22.61 -12.55
CA GLU A 27 -12.59 -23.29 -11.37
C GLU A 27 -11.81 -24.59 -11.12
N GLN A 28 -11.04 -24.61 -10.04
CA GLN A 28 -10.51 -25.84 -9.46
C GLN A 28 -11.39 -26.16 -8.26
N ASN A 29 -12.27 -27.14 -8.45
CA ASN A 29 -13.03 -27.78 -7.37
C ASN A 29 -12.04 -28.45 -6.41
N GLY A 30 -11.78 -27.78 -5.29
CA GLY A 30 -11.02 -28.32 -4.16
C GLY A 30 -11.84 -28.14 -2.89
N THR A 31 -12.28 -29.24 -2.31
CA THR A 31 -12.98 -29.33 -1.03
C THR A 31 -12.18 -28.61 0.06
N VAL A 32 -12.76 -27.57 0.66
CA VAL A 32 -12.15 -26.86 1.80
C VAL A 32 -12.42 -27.67 3.06
N GLU A 33 -11.40 -28.33 3.58
CA GLU A 33 -11.42 -28.91 4.92
C GLU A 33 -11.35 -27.79 5.97
N THR A 34 -12.37 -27.72 6.81
CA THR A 34 -12.45 -26.82 7.95
C THR A 34 -11.40 -27.21 8.99
N LYS A 35 -10.24 -26.55 8.99
CA LYS A 35 -9.34 -26.57 10.15
C LYS A 35 -9.91 -25.62 11.20
N LYS A 36 -10.18 -26.16 12.39
CA LYS A 36 -10.51 -25.39 13.58
C LYS A 36 -9.29 -24.54 13.93
N GLU A 37 -9.40 -23.24 13.76
CA GLU A 37 -8.45 -22.28 14.31
C GLU A 37 -8.71 -22.22 15.82
N GLU A 38 -7.75 -22.67 16.61
CA GLU A 38 -7.76 -22.43 18.06
C GLU A 38 -7.52 -20.94 18.28
N GLU A 39 -8.54 -20.24 18.78
CA GLU A 39 -8.44 -18.83 19.19
C GLU A 39 -7.50 -18.74 20.39
N GLU A 40 -6.22 -18.46 20.16
CA GLU A 40 -5.35 -17.97 21.22
C GLU A 40 -5.81 -16.58 21.65
N LYS A 41 -6.48 -16.52 22.80
CA LYS A 41 -6.90 -15.28 23.44
C LYS A 41 -5.68 -14.55 24.00
N PHE A 42 -5.01 -13.75 23.18
CA PHE A 42 -3.94 -12.87 23.63
C PHE A 42 -4.54 -11.63 24.31
N GLU A 43 -4.51 -11.62 25.64
CA GLU A 43 -5.00 -10.49 26.44
C GLU A 43 -3.83 -9.52 26.71
N SER A 44 -3.75 -8.43 25.95
CA SER A 44 -2.77 -7.38 26.22
C SER A 44 -3.28 -6.47 27.36
N THR A 45 -2.76 -6.68 28.56
CA THR A 45 -3.09 -5.85 29.75
C THR A 45 -2.39 -4.47 29.72
N TYR A 46 -2.10 -3.92 28.53
CA TYR A 46 -1.33 -2.68 28.42
C TYR A 46 -2.25 -1.46 28.57
N LYS A 47 -2.54 -1.09 29.82
CA LYS A 47 -3.20 0.18 30.12
C LYS A 47 -2.16 1.30 30.08
N GLN A 48 -2.20 2.12 29.04
CA GLN A 48 -1.31 3.28 28.95
C GLN A 48 -1.54 4.23 30.12
N MET A 49 -0.53 4.36 30.98
CA MET A 49 -0.52 5.38 32.01
C MET A 49 -0.42 6.76 31.35
N GLU A 50 -1.34 7.67 31.68
CA GLU A 50 -1.24 9.06 31.25
C GLU A 50 0.09 9.65 31.71
N ASN A 51 0.84 10.27 30.81
CA ASN A 51 2.05 10.99 31.20
C ASN A 51 1.65 12.23 32.03
N PRO A 52 1.91 12.25 33.35
CA PRO A 52 1.48 13.35 34.21
C PRO A 52 2.29 14.65 33.96
N LEU A 53 3.37 14.58 33.16
CA LEU A 53 4.23 15.72 32.85
C LEU A 53 3.66 16.64 31.76
N ILE A 54 2.56 16.27 31.10
CA ILE A 54 1.91 17.15 30.10
C ILE A 54 0.92 18.07 30.85
N THR A 55 1.35 19.29 31.12
CA THR A 55 0.48 20.31 31.70
C THR A 55 -0.63 20.69 30.71
N PRO A 56 -1.90 20.76 31.14
CA PRO A 56 -2.98 21.25 30.28
C PRO A 56 -2.73 22.73 29.93
N SER A 57 -3.20 23.15 28.75
CA SER A 57 -3.20 24.57 28.37
C SER A 57 -3.95 25.41 29.41
N SER A 58 -3.70 26.72 29.46
CA SER A 58 -4.42 27.67 30.33
C SER A 58 -5.95 27.63 30.17
N PHE A 59 -6.45 27.11 29.04
CA PHE A 59 -7.86 26.84 28.79
C PHE A 59 -8.37 25.47 29.31
N GLY A 60 -7.56 24.74 30.08
CA GLY A 60 -7.88 23.40 30.60
C GLY A 60 -7.89 22.30 29.54
N LYS A 61 -7.65 22.63 28.26
CA LYS A 61 -7.62 21.67 27.16
C LYS A 61 -6.20 21.12 26.99
N ARG A 62 -6.04 19.80 26.97
CA ARG A 62 -4.80 19.17 26.50
C ARG A 62 -4.69 19.35 24.98
N PRO A 63 -3.48 19.51 24.41
CA PRO A 63 -3.32 19.59 22.97
C PRO A 63 -3.90 18.31 22.33
N ILE A 64 -4.73 18.44 21.30
CA ILE A 64 -5.41 17.32 20.62
C ILE A 64 -4.40 16.27 20.09
N TYR A 65 -3.14 16.67 19.91
CA TYR A 65 -2.05 15.83 19.40
C TYR A 65 -0.97 15.49 20.45
N SER A 66 -1.19 15.74 21.76
CA SER A 66 -0.17 15.47 22.80
C SER A 66 -0.05 14.01 23.21
N LYS A 67 -0.92 13.12 22.70
CA LYS A 67 -0.85 11.68 22.96
C LYS A 67 -0.29 10.97 21.72
N VAL A 68 1.04 10.83 21.66
CA VAL A 68 1.68 9.91 20.71
C VAL A 68 1.67 8.53 21.36
N ASP A 69 0.65 7.76 21.05
CA ASP A 69 0.53 6.35 21.42
C ASP A 69 1.29 5.52 20.37
N ILE A 70 2.47 5.01 20.77
CA ILE A 70 3.35 4.17 19.94
C ILE A 70 3.08 2.68 20.21
N ASN A 71 1.96 2.32 20.85
CA ASN A 71 1.65 0.91 21.08
C ASN A 71 1.43 0.19 19.73
N CYS A 72 2.16 -0.90 19.53
CA CYS A 72 2.03 -1.79 18.38
C CYS A 72 0.61 -2.36 18.25
N ASP A 73 -0.10 -2.51 19.37
CA ASP A 73 -1.46 -3.07 19.44
C ASP A 73 -2.46 -2.26 18.61
N LYS A 74 -2.30 -0.93 18.56
CA LYS A 74 -3.16 -0.04 17.77
C LYS A 74 -3.17 -0.36 16.27
N TRP A 75 -2.14 -1.05 15.80
CA TRP A 75 -1.99 -1.42 14.40
C TRP A 75 -2.28 -2.89 14.12
N LEU A 76 -2.45 -3.70 15.17
CA LEU A 76 -2.96 -5.06 15.10
C LEU A 76 -4.48 -4.99 15.08
N MET A 77 -5.02 -4.60 13.92
CA MET A 77 -6.45 -4.36 13.74
C MET A 77 -7.32 -5.62 13.95
N THR A 78 -6.70 -6.76 14.22
CA THR A 78 -7.32 -8.05 14.52
C THR A 78 -7.50 -8.33 16.01
N LEU A 79 -6.86 -7.56 16.91
CA LEU A 79 -6.89 -7.83 18.35
C LEU A 79 -8.05 -7.15 19.07
N ASP A 80 -8.39 -5.91 18.69
CA ASP A 80 -9.53 -5.17 19.26
C ASP A 80 -10.76 -5.30 18.38
N GLU A 81 -11.95 -5.51 18.98
CA GLU A 81 -13.21 -5.58 18.23
C GLU A 81 -13.49 -4.26 17.47
N GLU A 82 -13.18 -3.11 18.09
CA GLU A 82 -13.31 -1.80 17.43
C GLU A 82 -12.40 -1.65 16.21
N SER A 83 -11.24 -2.32 16.22
CA SER A 83 -10.30 -2.28 15.12
C SER A 83 -10.68 -3.27 14.01
N ARG A 84 -11.26 -4.42 14.36
CA ARG A 84 -11.85 -5.35 13.39
C ARG A 84 -12.98 -4.69 12.60
N LEU A 85 -13.83 -3.93 13.27
CA LEU A 85 -14.90 -3.16 12.62
C LEU A 85 -14.38 -2.15 11.57
N LYS A 86 -13.16 -1.63 11.73
CA LYS A 86 -12.52 -0.73 10.74
C LYS A 86 -11.96 -1.48 9.53
N ILE A 87 -11.66 -2.78 9.66
CA ILE A 87 -11.31 -3.63 8.51
C ILE A 87 -12.56 -3.85 7.66
N ASP A 88 -13.70 -4.11 8.31
CA ASP A 88 -14.97 -4.33 7.61
C ASP A 88 -15.53 -3.06 6.99
N ASN A 89 -15.37 -1.92 7.67
CA ASN A 89 -15.84 -0.60 7.26
C ASN A 89 -14.67 0.37 7.06
N PRO A 90 -13.97 0.28 5.91
CA PRO A 90 -12.86 1.18 5.63
C PRO A 90 -13.33 2.63 5.42
N PRO A 91 -12.46 3.63 5.67
CA PRO A 91 -12.82 5.05 5.57
C PRO A 91 -13.26 5.49 4.17
N SER A 92 -12.85 4.80 3.10
CA SER A 92 -13.27 5.15 1.74
C SER A 92 -14.72 4.76 1.46
N LEU A 93 -15.26 3.77 2.19
CA LEU A 93 -16.67 3.39 2.13
C LEU A 93 -17.57 4.54 2.60
N ALA A 94 -17.17 5.24 3.66
CA ALA A 94 -17.89 6.43 4.15
C ALA A 94 -17.87 7.60 3.14
N ASP A 95 -16.84 7.67 2.29
CA ASP A 95 -16.75 8.63 1.18
C ASP A 95 -17.43 8.13 -0.12
N GLY A 96 -18.07 6.95 -0.08
CA GLY A 96 -18.90 6.41 -1.15
C GLY A 96 -18.17 5.54 -2.17
N LEU A 97 -16.97 5.04 -1.86
CA LEU A 97 -16.27 4.04 -2.69
C LEU A 97 -16.82 2.63 -2.40
N SER A 98 -16.98 1.78 -3.42
CA SER A 98 -17.39 0.38 -3.19
C SER A 98 -16.26 -0.43 -2.55
N LYS A 99 -16.61 -1.47 -1.78
CA LYS A 99 -15.63 -2.33 -1.10
C LYS A 99 -14.77 -3.11 -2.09
N GLU A 100 -15.35 -3.52 -3.21
CA GLU A 100 -14.67 -4.24 -4.28
C GLU A 100 -13.61 -3.36 -4.95
N LEU A 101 -14.00 -2.13 -5.31
CA LEU A 101 -13.07 -1.18 -5.93
C LEU A 101 -11.97 -0.79 -4.96
N GLU A 102 -12.29 -0.63 -3.68
CA GLU A 102 -11.27 -0.37 -2.66
C GLU A 102 -10.24 -1.51 -2.59
N ALA A 103 -10.69 -2.76 -2.60
CA ALA A 103 -9.81 -3.93 -2.61
C ALA A 103 -8.93 -3.97 -3.87
N GLU A 104 -9.47 -3.63 -5.03
CA GLU A 104 -8.71 -3.52 -6.28
C GLU A 104 -7.64 -2.42 -6.22
N ILE A 105 -7.97 -1.24 -5.67
CA ILE A 105 -6.99 -0.16 -5.47
C ILE A 105 -5.90 -0.59 -4.50
N ARG A 106 -6.26 -1.31 -3.43
CA ARG A 106 -5.29 -1.85 -2.47
C ARG A 106 -4.33 -2.84 -3.13
N TYR A 107 -4.85 -3.73 -3.96
CA TYR A 107 -4.06 -4.68 -4.74
C TYR A 107 -3.13 -3.94 -5.71
N LEU A 108 -3.66 -3.01 -6.51
CA LEU A 108 -2.90 -2.20 -7.46
C LEU A 108 -1.78 -1.40 -6.77
N GLY A 109 -2.07 -0.80 -5.61
CA GLY A 109 -1.06 -0.09 -4.82
C GLY A 109 0.10 -1.00 -4.41
N CYS A 110 -0.19 -2.21 -3.94
CA CYS A 110 0.84 -3.21 -3.61
C CYS A 110 1.64 -3.66 -4.84
N GLU A 111 0.98 -3.85 -5.99
CA GLU A 111 1.65 -4.20 -7.25
C GLU A 111 2.63 -3.10 -7.68
N LEU A 112 2.21 -1.83 -7.64
CA LEU A 112 3.06 -0.69 -7.96
C LEU A 112 4.26 -0.56 -7.01
N ILE A 113 4.07 -0.84 -5.72
CA ILE A 113 5.18 -0.89 -4.74
C ILE A 113 6.18 -1.97 -5.12
N GLN A 114 5.71 -3.17 -5.47
CA GLN A 114 6.58 -4.27 -5.88
C GLN A 114 7.36 -3.94 -7.16
N GLN A 115 6.68 -3.42 -8.19
CA GLN A 115 7.32 -3.02 -9.44
C GLN A 115 8.35 -1.89 -9.22
N GLY A 116 7.98 -0.89 -8.42
CA GLY A 116 8.88 0.20 -8.04
C GLY A 116 10.11 -0.28 -7.28
N ALA A 117 9.94 -1.20 -6.33
CA ALA A 117 11.04 -1.78 -5.55
C ALA A 117 12.02 -2.55 -6.44
N ILE A 118 11.53 -3.35 -7.38
CA ILE A 118 12.36 -4.08 -8.35
C ILE A 118 13.17 -3.10 -9.21
N LEU A 119 12.52 -2.06 -9.74
CA LEU A 119 13.20 -1.06 -10.59
C LEU A 119 14.25 -0.24 -9.83
N LEU A 120 14.00 0.03 -8.55
CA LEU A 120 14.94 0.72 -7.65
C LEU A 120 15.99 -0.23 -7.04
N LYS A 121 15.94 -1.53 -7.36
CA LYS A 121 16.82 -2.57 -6.79
C LYS A 121 16.81 -2.53 -5.26
N LEU A 122 15.63 -2.44 -4.67
CA LEU A 122 15.44 -2.53 -3.23
C LEU A 122 15.30 -3.99 -2.79
N PRO A 123 15.71 -4.33 -1.55
CA PRO A 123 15.49 -5.67 -1.02
C PRO A 123 13.99 -5.95 -0.87
N GLN A 124 13.61 -7.24 -0.90
CA GLN A 124 12.21 -7.65 -0.76
C GLN A 124 11.64 -7.28 0.61
N THR A 125 12.49 -7.15 1.65
CA THR A 125 12.09 -6.63 2.96
C THR A 125 11.57 -5.20 2.86
N ALA A 126 12.25 -4.32 2.12
CA ALA A 126 11.78 -2.95 1.86
C ALA A 126 10.48 -2.90 1.05
N ALA A 127 10.31 -3.79 0.07
CA ALA A 127 9.07 -3.90 -0.67
C ALA A 127 7.90 -4.30 0.25
N ALA A 128 8.10 -5.31 1.11
CA ALA A 128 7.12 -5.77 2.07
C ALA A 128 6.77 -4.69 3.10
N THR A 129 7.78 -4.03 3.68
CA THR A 129 7.59 -2.90 4.61
C THR A 129 6.80 -1.76 3.95
N GLY A 130 7.09 -1.44 2.68
CA GLY A 130 6.34 -0.46 1.90
C GLY A 130 4.87 -0.83 1.72
N GLN A 131 4.57 -2.09 1.39
CA GLN A 131 3.20 -2.59 1.25
C GLN A 131 2.43 -2.50 2.57
N ILE A 132 3.05 -2.88 3.68
CA ILE A 132 2.46 -2.77 5.01
C ILE A 132 2.14 -1.30 5.31
N LEU A 133 3.08 -0.37 5.14
CA LEU A 133 2.86 1.06 5.36
C LEU A 133 1.69 1.61 4.52
N PHE A 134 1.60 1.19 3.26
CA PHE A 134 0.52 1.60 2.37
C PHE A 134 -0.85 1.12 2.85
N GLN A 135 -0.97 -0.17 3.20
CA GLN A 135 -2.22 -0.73 3.72
C GLN A 135 -2.64 -0.01 5.01
N ARG A 136 -1.68 0.15 5.92
CA ARG A 136 -1.84 0.84 7.20
C ARG A 136 -2.34 2.27 7.03
N TYR A 137 -1.82 3.00 6.06
CA TYR A 137 -2.25 4.36 5.77
C TYR A 137 -3.71 4.42 5.32
N PHE A 138 -4.13 3.56 4.39
CA PHE A 138 -5.49 3.58 3.84
C PHE A 138 -6.55 2.89 4.71
N TYR A 139 -6.17 2.23 5.81
CA TYR A 139 -7.13 1.88 6.87
C TYR A 139 -7.47 3.08 7.78
N GLN A 140 -6.73 4.18 7.67
CA GLN A 140 -7.01 5.42 8.41
C GLN A 140 -7.44 6.58 7.52
N LYS A 141 -7.16 6.48 6.22
CA LYS A 141 -7.39 7.53 5.22
C LYS A 141 -8.16 6.97 4.04
N SER A 142 -8.99 7.82 3.44
CA SER A 142 -9.80 7.47 2.27
C SER A 142 -9.04 7.68 0.96
N PHE A 143 -9.21 6.74 0.02
CA PHE A 143 -8.68 6.84 -1.35
C PHE A 143 -9.32 7.98 -2.16
N VAL A 144 -10.52 8.44 -1.79
CA VAL A 144 -11.19 9.57 -2.46
C VAL A 144 -10.51 10.90 -2.11
N ARG A 145 -10.00 11.02 -0.88
CA ARG A 145 -9.37 12.25 -0.37
C ARG A 145 -7.87 12.31 -0.65
N TYR A 146 -7.21 11.14 -0.72
CA TYR A 146 -5.77 11.04 -0.88
C TYR A 146 -5.42 10.22 -2.12
N ARG A 147 -4.63 10.83 -3.00
CA ARG A 147 -4.13 10.19 -4.22
C ARG A 147 -3.16 9.07 -3.87
N PHE A 148 -3.54 7.84 -4.21
CA PHE A 148 -2.75 6.66 -3.87
C PHE A 148 -1.39 6.62 -4.59
N GLU A 149 -1.25 7.25 -5.75
CA GLU A 149 0.00 7.26 -6.51
C GLU A 149 1.14 7.96 -5.75
N HIS A 150 0.81 9.05 -5.04
CA HIS A 150 1.74 9.74 -4.17
C HIS A 150 1.99 8.97 -2.88
N ALA A 151 0.96 8.32 -2.34
CA ALA A 151 1.09 7.49 -1.15
C ALA A 151 2.04 6.31 -1.40
N VAL A 152 1.93 5.63 -2.54
CA VAL A 152 2.83 4.54 -2.96
C VAL A 152 4.28 5.01 -3.04
N GLN A 153 4.54 6.14 -3.71
CA GLN A 153 5.88 6.75 -3.80
C GLN A 153 6.46 7.08 -2.43
N ALA A 154 5.65 7.69 -1.57
CA ALA A 154 6.05 8.07 -0.22
C ALA A 154 6.31 6.84 0.68
N CYS A 155 5.47 5.81 0.59
CA CYS A 155 5.64 4.57 1.35
C CYS A 155 6.93 3.85 0.94
N LEU A 156 7.22 3.76 -0.36
CA LEU A 156 8.45 3.11 -0.83
C LEU A 156 9.71 3.91 -0.43
N LEU A 157 9.66 5.24 -0.52
CA LEU A 157 10.75 6.10 -0.06
C LEU A 157 10.97 5.97 1.45
N LEU A 158 9.89 5.91 2.25
CA LEU A 158 9.97 5.72 3.70
C LEU A 158 10.51 4.32 4.04
N ALA A 159 10.02 3.28 3.39
CA ALA A 159 10.49 1.91 3.58
C ALA A 159 11.98 1.76 3.25
N SER A 160 12.46 2.44 2.21
CA SER A 160 13.89 2.43 1.87
C SER A 160 14.78 2.99 3.00
N LYS A 161 14.25 3.95 3.78
CA LYS A 161 14.96 4.49 4.95
C LYS A 161 14.89 3.55 6.15
N ILE A 162 13.75 2.89 6.37
CA ILE A 162 13.56 1.96 7.50
C ILE A 162 14.48 0.75 7.38
N GLU A 163 14.70 0.28 6.15
CA GLU A 163 15.57 -0.88 5.86
C GLU A 163 17.03 -0.48 5.61
N GLU A 164 17.43 0.76 5.97
CA GLU A 164 18.80 1.27 5.84
C GLU A 164 19.38 1.23 4.41
N GLU A 165 18.52 1.25 3.38
CA GLU A 165 18.89 1.31 1.95
C GLU A 165 18.25 2.55 1.28
N PRO A 166 18.62 3.78 1.70
CA PRO A 166 17.92 4.98 1.29
C PRO A 166 18.09 5.26 -0.21
N ARG A 167 16.98 5.59 -0.88
CA ARG A 167 16.98 6.06 -2.28
C ARG A 167 16.74 7.57 -2.36
N ARG A 168 17.28 8.22 -3.41
CA ARG A 168 17.01 9.65 -3.63
C ARG A 168 15.55 9.81 -4.08
N PRO A 169 14.82 10.83 -3.58
CA PRO A 169 13.41 11.05 -3.98
C PRO A 169 13.22 11.20 -5.50
N ARG A 170 14.22 11.78 -6.18
CA ARG A 170 14.24 11.91 -7.65
C ARG A 170 14.23 10.55 -8.35
N ASP A 171 14.98 9.57 -7.85
CA ASP A 171 15.07 8.25 -8.46
C ASP A 171 13.74 7.51 -8.33
N VAL A 172 13.11 7.62 -7.14
CA VAL A 172 11.77 7.09 -6.89
C VAL A 172 10.77 7.73 -7.86
N TYR A 173 10.74 9.06 -7.95
CA TYR A 173 9.84 9.78 -8.85
C TYR A 173 10.01 9.34 -10.31
N ASN A 174 11.26 9.24 -10.79
CA ASN A 174 11.54 8.83 -12.16
C ASN A 174 11.05 7.40 -12.46
N VAL A 175 11.22 6.47 -11.51
CA VAL A 175 10.72 5.09 -11.65
C VAL A 175 9.19 5.07 -11.76
N PHE A 176 8.48 5.79 -10.90
CA PHE A 176 7.01 5.82 -10.96
C PHE A 176 6.48 6.57 -12.18
N HIS A 177 7.17 7.63 -12.63
CA HIS A 177 6.86 8.29 -13.89
C HIS A 177 7.00 7.33 -15.07
N ARG A 178 8.07 6.52 -15.08
CA ARG A 178 8.27 5.50 -16.11
C ARG A 178 7.22 4.39 -16.05
N LEU A 179 6.82 3.95 -14.86
CA LEU A 179 5.74 2.96 -14.70
C LEU A 179 4.41 3.48 -15.25
N GLU A 180 4.04 4.72 -14.98
CA GLU A 180 2.81 5.33 -15.51
C GLU A 180 2.86 5.46 -17.05
N GLU A 181 4.01 5.82 -17.60
CA GLU A 181 4.21 5.87 -19.06
C GLU A 181 4.09 4.49 -19.70
N LEU A 182 4.73 3.47 -19.13
CA LEU A 182 4.64 2.09 -19.61
C LEU A 182 3.20 1.57 -19.58
N HIS A 183 2.46 1.86 -18.51
CA HIS A 183 1.06 1.47 -18.40
C HIS A 183 0.19 2.13 -19.47
N ARG A 184 0.43 3.42 -19.76
CA ARG A 184 -0.26 4.15 -20.84
C ARG A 184 0.06 3.58 -22.23
N LEU A 185 1.32 3.20 -22.47
CA LEU A 185 1.73 2.58 -23.74
C LEU A 185 1.12 1.18 -23.93
N GLN A 186 0.96 0.42 -22.85
CA GLN A 186 0.27 -0.88 -22.91
C GLN A 186 -1.21 -0.71 -23.28
N GLN A 187 -1.87 0.33 -22.77
CA GLN A 187 -3.26 0.65 -23.14
C GLN A 187 -3.41 1.10 -24.60
N SER A 188 -2.40 1.74 -25.17
CA SER A 188 -2.42 2.19 -26.58
C SER A 188 -2.10 1.08 -27.59
N GLY A 189 -1.91 -0.17 -27.13
CA GLY A 189 -1.66 -1.33 -27.98
C GLY A 189 -0.30 -1.33 -28.68
N HIS A 190 0.65 -0.49 -28.25
CA HIS A 190 2.00 -0.51 -28.80
C HIS A 190 2.78 -1.71 -28.24
N GLU A 191 3.12 -2.67 -29.11
CA GLU A 191 4.04 -3.76 -28.78
C GLU A 191 5.40 -3.18 -28.36
N ILE A 192 5.73 -3.29 -27.06
CA ILE A 192 7.06 -3.00 -26.57
C ILE A 192 7.99 -4.08 -27.14
N ASN A 193 8.59 -3.77 -28.29
CA ASN A 193 9.55 -4.63 -28.97
C ASN A 193 10.56 -5.22 -27.98
N LYS A 194 10.66 -6.55 -27.95
CA LYS A 194 11.65 -7.38 -27.22
C LYS A 194 13.10 -7.14 -27.69
N ARG A 195 13.55 -5.89 -27.79
CA ARG A 195 14.94 -5.54 -28.16
C ARG A 195 15.97 -5.98 -27.12
N LEU A 196 15.55 -6.39 -25.92
CA LEU A 196 16.45 -6.93 -24.89
C LEU A 196 16.71 -8.44 -25.03
N GLU A 197 15.88 -9.19 -25.76
CA GLU A 197 16.10 -10.63 -25.99
C GLU A 197 17.14 -10.88 -27.11
N ALA A 198 17.31 -9.93 -28.04
CA ALA A 198 18.29 -10.06 -29.13
C ALA A 198 19.76 -9.88 -28.68
N ASN A 199 20.00 -9.25 -27.53
CA ASN A 199 21.36 -8.99 -27.02
C ASN A 199 21.84 -9.99 -25.96
N ARG A 200 21.03 -10.97 -25.55
CA ARG A 200 21.48 -12.10 -24.71
C ARG A 200 22.15 -13.24 -25.49
N GLY A 201 22.28 -13.10 -26.82
CA GLY A 201 22.91 -14.09 -27.70
C GLY A 201 24.41 -13.88 -27.95
N SER A 202 25.04 -12.83 -27.41
CA SER A 202 26.47 -12.55 -27.64
C SER A 202 27.31 -12.86 -26.39
N SER A 203 27.74 -14.12 -26.31
CA SER A 203 29.00 -14.60 -25.73
C SER A 203 29.52 -13.94 -24.44
N ILE A 204 29.25 -14.57 -23.30
CA ILE A 204 30.09 -14.44 -22.09
C ILE A 204 31.32 -15.33 -22.31
N PRO A 205 32.57 -14.80 -22.34
CA PRO A 205 33.75 -15.63 -22.31
C PRO A 205 33.88 -16.29 -20.94
N GLN A 206 33.94 -17.62 -20.91
CA GLN A 206 34.37 -18.38 -19.73
C GLN A 206 35.85 -18.07 -19.47
N CYS A 207 36.13 -17.32 -18.40
CA CYS A 207 37.47 -17.26 -17.81
C CYS A 207 37.46 -18.09 -16.53
N TYR A 208 37.92 -19.34 -16.63
CA TYR A 208 38.52 -20.08 -15.52
C TYR A 208 39.98 -20.32 -15.89
N GLY A 209 40.88 -19.84 -15.03
CA GLY A 209 42.32 -20.02 -15.05
C GLY A 209 42.86 -19.63 -13.69
#